data_AF-A0A9R1MTM4-F1
#
_entry.id   AF-A0A9R1MTM4-F1
#
_cell.length_a   1.000
_cell.length_b   1.000
_cell.length_c   1.000
_cell.angle_alpha   90.00
_cell.angle_beta   90.00
_cell.angle_gamma   90.00
#
_symmetry.space_group_name_H-M   'P 1'
#
loop_
_entity.id
_entity.type
_entity.pdbx_description
1 polymer ?
#
loop_
_entity_poly.entity_id
_entity_poly.type
_entity_poly.pdbx_seq_one_letter_code
_entity_poly.pdbx_strand_id
1 'polypeptide(L)'
;MQQKVRVAASSNGVLPEDMLRHILVRLPAKTLCLFRAVSRSWRSLLSDPLFVAAHKSHHPGPLIVTCSGESFERGTIEILDLSGHVVKRIATSMKNARLECTRHLDLICVARNEHRSTRHVINPATGDTFALPSRSAKEHAHVKKFFPQSFDFGQVVSTGEYKALRCVSIDDSYGECSPMLCEVITLDDGRHARWRGKQGPPAPVTSNRNKSVVVNGVVYFLVDFLNKYFTFCGDHVKPGSMASFNLETEEWMGIVQGPMPVCNGGYFSLFMELSLVCLDGFLVMAHNSEYSSLDLWFLMDAEESVWNKRYSIDGQHEILFAQPLEILSDGRIVLSAPGRLRLYNPITKTFTDFEMRNSTFVGTYTGSLLSTESTFTSEAERCTICGCYGTLEAIEPYALCEDCMSHQALLLLQRLEGCAELGTLSRITNCQ
;
A
#
# COMPACT_ATOMS: atom_id res chain seq x y z
N MET A 1 2.73 -59.41 -54.99
CA MET A 1 3.43 -58.35 -54.22
C MET A 1 2.38 -57.54 -53.48
N GLN A 2 2.21 -57.77 -52.19
CA GLN A 2 1.31 -56.99 -51.34
C GLN A 2 1.95 -55.64 -51.01
N GLN A 3 1.32 -54.56 -51.43
CA GLN A 3 1.72 -53.20 -51.10
C GLN A 3 1.27 -52.93 -49.67
N LYS A 4 2.24 -52.89 -48.75
CA LYS A 4 2.04 -52.63 -47.33
C LYS A 4 1.60 -51.17 -47.17
N VAL A 5 0.29 -50.94 -47.03
CA VAL A 5 -0.24 -49.65 -46.61
C VAL A 5 0.29 -49.36 -45.20
N ARG A 6 1.20 -48.40 -45.08
CA ARG A 6 1.56 -47.81 -43.79
C ARG A 6 0.37 -46.96 -43.36
N VAL A 7 -0.42 -47.49 -42.44
CA VAL A 7 -1.36 -46.69 -41.64
C VAL A 7 -0.53 -45.64 -40.91
N ALA A 8 -0.77 -44.37 -41.22
CA ALA A 8 -0.22 -43.25 -40.47
C ALA A 8 -0.63 -43.43 -39.01
N ALA A 9 0.36 -43.37 -38.10
CA ALA A 9 0.11 -43.38 -36.68
C ALA A 9 -0.91 -42.28 -36.38
N SER A 10 -2.07 -42.65 -35.82
CA SER A 10 -3.02 -41.69 -35.28
C SER A 10 -2.25 -40.82 -34.30
N SER A 11 -2.21 -39.51 -34.55
CA SER A 11 -1.93 -38.56 -33.49
C SER A 11 -2.98 -38.81 -32.42
N ASN A 12 -2.63 -39.57 -31.37
CA ASN A 12 -3.38 -39.62 -30.12
C ASN A 12 -3.80 -38.18 -29.85
N GLY A 13 -5.09 -37.90 -29.59
CA GLY A 13 -5.73 -36.58 -29.53
C GLY A 13 -5.14 -35.60 -28.48
N VAL A 14 -3.84 -35.37 -28.57
CA VAL A 14 -3.02 -34.47 -27.78
C VAL A 14 -3.13 -33.14 -28.50
N LEU A 15 -3.80 -32.20 -27.84
CA LEU A 15 -3.90 -30.84 -28.31
C LEU A 15 -2.47 -30.27 -28.45
N PRO A 16 -2.14 -29.61 -29.58
CA PRO A 16 -0.88 -28.88 -29.72
C PRO A 16 -0.65 -27.91 -28.56
N GLU A 17 0.61 -27.73 -28.12
CA GLU A 17 0.94 -26.93 -26.94
C GLU A 17 0.49 -25.47 -27.06
N ASP A 18 0.59 -24.89 -28.26
CA ASP A 18 0.13 -23.54 -28.60
C ASP A 18 -1.38 -23.39 -28.39
N MET A 19 -2.18 -24.35 -28.88
CA MET A 19 -3.62 -24.37 -28.67
C MET A 19 -3.97 -24.52 -27.19
N LEU A 20 -3.20 -25.33 -26.46
CA LEU A 20 -3.37 -25.52 -25.03
C LEU A 20 -3.08 -24.22 -24.27
N ARG A 21 -1.99 -23.51 -24.60
CA ARG A 21 -1.67 -22.18 -24.06
C ARG A 21 -2.81 -21.20 -24.32
N HIS A 22 -3.36 -21.14 -25.54
CA HIS A 22 -4.47 -20.26 -25.90
C HIS A 22 -5.75 -20.50 -25.09
N ILE A 23 -6.05 -21.76 -24.75
CA ILE A 23 -7.19 -22.10 -23.89
C ILE A 23 -6.91 -21.68 -22.44
N LEU A 24 -5.74 -22.05 -21.92
CA LEU A 24 -5.39 -21.84 -20.52
C LEU A 24 -5.24 -20.36 -20.16
N VAL A 25 -4.73 -19.55 -21.07
CA VAL A 25 -4.59 -18.10 -20.89
C VAL A 25 -5.93 -17.41 -20.61
N ARG A 26 -7.07 -18.01 -20.99
CA ARG A 26 -8.42 -17.51 -20.72
C ARG A 26 -8.99 -17.95 -19.36
N LEU A 27 -8.30 -18.85 -18.66
CA LEU A 27 -8.78 -19.34 -17.38
C LEU A 27 -8.40 -18.39 -16.23
N PRO A 28 -9.23 -18.30 -15.18
CA PRO A 28 -8.88 -17.54 -13.98
C PRO A 28 -7.59 -18.04 -13.34
N ALA A 29 -6.79 -17.11 -12.79
CA ALA A 29 -5.52 -17.44 -12.13
C ALA A 29 -5.67 -18.51 -11.04
N LYS A 30 -6.78 -18.48 -10.29
CA LYS A 30 -7.10 -19.48 -9.26
C LYS A 30 -7.13 -20.91 -9.82
N THR A 31 -7.76 -21.12 -10.97
CA THR A 31 -7.83 -22.43 -11.64
C THR A 31 -6.45 -22.88 -12.11
N LEU A 32 -5.67 -21.97 -12.68
CA LEU A 32 -4.31 -22.25 -13.16
C LEU A 32 -3.37 -22.60 -12.00
N CYS A 33 -3.50 -21.94 -10.84
CA CYS A 33 -2.78 -22.30 -9.62
C CYS A 33 -3.08 -23.74 -9.18
N LEU A 34 -4.32 -24.22 -9.31
CA LEU A 34 -4.67 -25.62 -9.04
C LEU A 34 -4.01 -26.57 -10.05
N PHE A 35 -3.98 -26.22 -11.33
CA PHE A 35 -3.33 -27.03 -12.37
C PHE A 35 -1.82 -27.18 -12.15
N ARG A 36 -1.14 -26.16 -11.61
CA ARG A 36 0.26 -26.26 -11.19
C ARG A 36 0.52 -27.34 -10.15
N ALA A 37 -0.49 -27.73 -9.37
CA ALA A 37 -0.38 -28.81 -8.38
C ALA A 37 -0.57 -30.21 -9.00
N VAL A 38 -1.14 -30.31 -10.20
CA VAL A 38 -1.50 -31.59 -10.84
C VAL A 38 -0.27 -32.32 -11.40
N SER A 39 0.65 -31.61 -12.07
CA SER A 39 1.88 -32.23 -12.59
C SER A 39 3.04 -31.24 -12.73
N ARG A 40 4.27 -31.77 -12.87
CA ARG A 40 5.47 -30.96 -13.14
C ARG A 40 5.40 -30.24 -14.49
N SER A 41 4.85 -30.88 -15.52
CA SER A 41 4.66 -30.28 -16.84
C SER A 41 3.70 -29.09 -16.79
N TRP A 42 2.57 -29.24 -16.08
CA TRP A 42 1.63 -28.14 -15.84
C TRP A 42 2.28 -27.00 -15.06
N ARG A 43 3.04 -27.32 -14.01
CA ARG A 43 3.79 -26.30 -13.25
C ARG A 43 4.77 -25.54 -14.13
N SER A 44 5.55 -26.25 -14.94
CA SER A 44 6.55 -25.65 -15.84
C SER A 44 5.89 -24.74 -16.87
N LEU A 45 4.86 -25.23 -17.57
CA LEU A 45 4.15 -24.45 -18.59
C LEU A 45 3.52 -23.19 -18.01
N LEU A 46 2.83 -23.31 -16.87
CA LEU A 46 2.10 -22.21 -16.29
C LEU A 46 3.00 -21.20 -15.59
N SER A 47 4.25 -21.55 -15.28
CA SER A 47 5.25 -20.65 -14.69
C SER A 47 6.20 -20.06 -15.74
N ASP A 48 6.04 -20.43 -17.02
CA ASP A 48 6.75 -19.81 -18.14
C ASP A 48 6.46 -18.29 -18.17
N PRO A 49 7.49 -17.42 -18.12
CA PRO A 49 7.30 -15.97 -18.17
C PRO A 49 6.44 -15.50 -19.35
N LEU A 50 6.57 -16.15 -20.52
CA LEU A 50 5.76 -15.82 -21.69
C LEU A 50 4.28 -16.15 -21.47
N PHE A 51 3.99 -17.25 -20.79
CA PHE A 51 2.62 -17.62 -20.43
C PHE A 51 2.04 -16.63 -19.40
N VAL A 52 2.82 -16.28 -18.37
CA VAL A 52 2.40 -15.32 -17.33
C VAL A 52 2.11 -13.94 -17.94
N ALA A 53 2.96 -13.47 -18.85
CA ALA A 53 2.75 -12.20 -19.56
C ALA A 53 1.50 -12.25 -20.48
N ALA A 54 1.30 -13.36 -21.20
CA ALA A 54 0.11 -13.55 -22.03
C ALA A 54 -1.17 -13.60 -21.19
N HIS A 55 -1.15 -14.28 -20.04
CA HIS A 55 -2.26 -14.33 -19.08
C HIS A 55 -2.60 -12.95 -18.51
N LYS A 56 -1.59 -12.18 -18.11
CA LYS A 56 -1.75 -10.80 -17.63
C LYS A 56 -2.39 -9.90 -18.70
N SER A 57 -1.96 -10.04 -19.95
CA SER A 57 -2.51 -9.28 -21.08
C SER A 57 -3.98 -9.62 -21.38
N HIS A 58 -4.39 -10.87 -21.15
CA HIS A 58 -5.79 -11.30 -21.33
C HIS A 58 -6.70 -10.94 -20.15
N HIS A 59 -6.12 -10.63 -18.99
CA HIS A 59 -6.85 -10.21 -17.80
C HIS A 59 -6.36 -8.82 -17.34
N PRO A 60 -6.60 -7.76 -18.15
CA PRO A 60 -5.97 -6.46 -17.95
C PRO A 60 -6.53 -5.65 -16.77
N GLY A 61 -7.70 -6.01 -16.25
CA GLY A 61 -8.29 -5.30 -15.11
C GLY A 61 -7.49 -5.54 -13.83
N PRO A 62 -7.28 -4.53 -12.97
CA PRO A 62 -6.62 -4.74 -11.71
C PRO A 62 -7.46 -5.67 -10.83
N LEU A 63 -6.77 -6.45 -10.00
CA LEU A 63 -7.43 -7.12 -8.90
C LEU A 63 -7.63 -6.12 -7.76
N ILE A 64 -8.72 -6.28 -7.03
CA ILE A 64 -9.04 -5.47 -5.87
C ILE A 64 -8.42 -6.13 -4.64
N VAL A 65 -7.78 -5.35 -3.79
CA VAL A 65 -7.17 -5.83 -2.55
C VAL A 65 -7.90 -5.22 -1.38
N THR A 66 -8.23 -6.05 -0.41
CA THR A 66 -8.71 -5.60 0.90
C THR A 66 -7.89 -6.25 1.99
N CYS A 67 -7.88 -5.59 3.15
CA CYS A 67 -7.35 -6.20 4.37
C CYS A 67 -8.39 -6.02 5.47
N SER A 68 -8.86 -7.12 6.02
CA SER A 68 -9.76 -7.15 7.17
C SER A 68 -9.02 -7.73 8.37
N GLY A 69 -9.23 -7.13 9.54
CA GLY A 69 -8.70 -7.62 10.79
C GLY A 69 -9.59 -7.15 11.93
N GLU A 70 -10.06 -8.08 12.74
CA GLU A 70 -10.71 -7.75 14.00
C GLU A 70 -9.65 -7.45 15.07
N SER A 71 -10.05 -6.72 16.11
CA SER A 71 -9.19 -6.45 17.25
C SER A 71 -8.63 -7.78 17.78
N PHE A 72 -7.30 -7.86 17.94
CA PHE A 72 -6.55 -9.03 18.42
C PHE A 72 -6.40 -10.23 17.46
N GLU A 73 -7.09 -10.25 16.31
CA GLU A 73 -6.93 -11.30 15.30
C GLU A 73 -5.87 -10.96 14.25
N ARG A 74 -5.33 -12.00 13.59
CA ARG A 74 -4.46 -11.82 12.43
C ARG A 74 -5.25 -11.22 11.28
N GLY A 75 -4.71 -10.19 10.64
CA GLY A 75 -5.32 -9.62 9.45
C GLY A 75 -5.33 -10.64 8.31
N THR A 76 -6.41 -10.62 7.52
CA THR A 76 -6.56 -11.41 6.30
C THR A 76 -6.62 -10.45 5.12
N ILE A 77 -5.72 -10.67 4.16
CA ILE A 77 -5.75 -9.98 2.87
C ILE A 77 -6.61 -10.81 1.93
N GLU A 78 -7.62 -10.18 1.34
CA GLU A 78 -8.42 -10.78 0.27
C GLU A 78 -8.10 -10.07 -1.04
N ILE A 79 -7.88 -10.87 -2.08
CA ILE A 79 -7.71 -10.40 -3.45
C ILE A 79 -8.96 -10.82 -4.21
N LEU A 80 -9.62 -9.87 -4.84
CA LEU A 80 -10.90 -10.03 -5.50
C LEU A 80 -10.80 -9.66 -6.98
N ASP A 81 -11.62 -10.30 -7.81
CA ASP A 81 -11.88 -9.80 -9.16
C ASP A 81 -12.87 -8.62 -9.12
N LEU A 82 -13.07 -7.98 -10.27
CA LEU A 82 -14.01 -6.85 -10.42
C LEU A 82 -15.49 -7.25 -10.27
N SER A 83 -15.81 -8.55 -10.15
CA SER A 83 -17.14 -9.04 -9.81
C SER A 83 -17.30 -9.32 -8.30
N GLY A 84 -16.29 -9.00 -7.49
CA GLY A 84 -16.31 -9.20 -6.04
C GLY A 84 -16.00 -10.64 -5.60
N HIS A 85 -15.56 -11.54 -6.50
CA HIS A 85 -15.20 -12.89 -6.10
C HIS A 85 -13.78 -12.94 -5.56
N VAL A 86 -13.60 -13.58 -4.42
CA VAL A 86 -12.28 -13.80 -3.81
C VAL A 86 -11.48 -14.81 -4.63
N VAL A 87 -10.42 -14.33 -5.28
CA VAL A 87 -9.48 -15.14 -6.07
C VAL A 87 -8.35 -15.71 -5.22
N LYS A 88 -7.93 -14.99 -4.17
CA LYS A 88 -6.87 -15.44 -3.24
C LYS A 88 -7.07 -14.84 -1.85
N ARG A 89 -6.66 -15.59 -0.82
CA ARG A 89 -6.56 -15.14 0.57
C ARG A 89 -5.15 -15.32 1.08
N ILE A 90 -4.65 -14.36 1.83
CA ILE A 90 -3.33 -14.40 2.46
C ILE A 90 -3.51 -14.02 3.92
N ALA A 91 -3.12 -14.92 4.82
CA ALA A 91 -3.09 -14.63 6.25
C ALA A 91 -1.82 -13.82 6.55
N THR A 92 -1.98 -12.66 7.18
CA THR A 92 -0.85 -11.86 7.63
C THR A 92 -0.34 -12.38 8.97
N SER A 93 0.94 -12.22 9.26
CA SER A 93 1.48 -12.41 10.62
C SER A 93 1.04 -11.32 11.59
N MET A 94 0.58 -10.19 11.06
CA MET A 94 0.27 -8.96 11.78
C MET A 94 -1.15 -8.99 12.36
N LYS A 95 -1.28 -8.64 13.65
CA LYS A 95 -2.59 -8.46 14.27
C LYS A 95 -3.19 -7.11 13.89
N ASN A 96 -4.52 -7.05 13.73
CA ASN A 96 -5.25 -5.82 13.42
C ASN A 96 -4.58 -5.08 12.22
N ALA A 97 -4.26 -5.85 11.17
CA ALA A 97 -3.59 -5.33 9.99
C ALA A 97 -4.57 -4.56 9.11
N ARG A 98 -4.09 -3.48 8.51
CA ARG A 98 -4.80 -2.68 7.52
C ARG A 98 -3.95 -2.47 6.28
N LEU A 99 -4.62 -2.23 5.16
CA LEU A 99 -3.97 -1.83 3.91
C LEU A 99 -3.54 -0.35 4.02
N GLU A 100 -2.29 -0.03 3.67
CA GLU A 100 -1.81 1.37 3.64
C GLU A 100 -1.72 1.92 2.22
N CYS A 101 -0.98 1.23 1.35
CA CYS A 101 -0.58 1.76 0.05
C CYS A 101 -0.48 0.60 -0.95
N THR A 102 -1.51 0.41 -1.78
CA THR A 102 -1.44 -0.48 -2.96
C THR A 102 -2.24 0.13 -4.08
N ARG A 103 -1.53 0.81 -4.98
CA ARG A 103 -2.12 1.41 -6.18
C ARG A 103 -1.15 1.16 -7.32
N HIS A 104 -1.56 0.37 -8.30
CA HIS A 104 -0.77 0.00 -9.47
C HIS A 104 0.55 -0.75 -9.23
N LEU A 105 0.67 -1.48 -8.12
CA LEU A 105 1.84 -2.31 -7.84
C LEU A 105 1.48 -3.80 -7.85
N ASP A 106 2.50 -4.63 -8.05
CA ASP A 106 2.48 -6.08 -7.89
C ASP A 106 2.95 -6.53 -6.49
N LEU A 107 3.01 -5.59 -5.55
CA LEU A 107 3.27 -5.82 -4.13
C LEU A 107 2.22 -5.12 -3.26
N ILE A 108 1.99 -5.66 -2.06
CA ILE A 108 1.01 -5.16 -1.11
C ILE A 108 1.68 -4.63 0.16
N CYS A 109 1.40 -3.39 0.57
CA CYS A 109 1.86 -2.86 1.86
C CYS A 109 0.72 -2.85 2.90
N VAL A 110 0.95 -3.51 4.03
CA VAL A 110 0.07 -3.49 5.21
C VAL A 110 0.75 -2.86 6.42
N ALA A 111 -0.02 -2.17 7.26
CA ALA A 111 0.42 -1.66 8.57
C ALA A 111 -0.44 -2.17 9.69
N ARG A 112 0.10 -2.10 10.90
CA ARG A 112 -0.66 -2.37 12.12
C ARG A 112 -1.50 -1.15 12.46
N ASN A 113 -2.80 -1.34 12.66
CA ASN A 113 -3.74 -0.22 12.82
C ASN A 113 -3.42 0.66 14.05
N GLU A 114 -3.02 0.02 15.16
CA GLU A 114 -2.64 0.66 16.44
C GLU A 114 -1.27 1.36 16.39
N HIS A 115 -0.35 0.82 15.59
CA HIS A 115 1.05 1.26 15.54
C HIS A 115 1.48 1.46 14.10
N ARG A 116 1.36 2.70 13.61
CA ARG A 116 1.70 3.06 12.24
C ARG A 116 3.19 2.99 11.92
N SER A 117 4.06 2.61 12.86
CA SER A 117 5.49 2.39 12.59
C SER A 117 5.75 1.03 11.95
N THR A 118 4.95 0.01 12.27
CA THR A 118 5.16 -1.37 11.82
C THR A 118 4.44 -1.63 10.49
N ARG A 119 5.23 -1.91 9.45
CA ARG A 119 4.74 -2.17 8.08
C ARG A 119 5.34 -3.43 7.50
N HIS A 120 4.58 -4.15 6.68
CA HIS A 120 5.03 -5.31 5.94
C HIS A 120 4.66 -5.14 4.47
N VAL A 121 5.61 -5.42 3.58
CA VAL A 121 5.40 -5.51 2.14
C VAL A 121 5.30 -6.98 1.76
N ILE A 122 4.27 -7.34 1.01
CA ILE A 122 3.89 -8.72 0.73
C ILE A 122 3.83 -8.91 -0.78
N ASN A 123 4.51 -9.93 -1.28
CA ASN A 123 4.33 -10.40 -2.65
C ASN A 123 3.10 -11.32 -2.67
N PRO A 124 1.99 -10.92 -3.33
CA PRO A 124 0.77 -11.70 -3.27
C PRO A 124 0.79 -12.92 -4.16
N ALA A 125 1.71 -13.01 -5.12
CA ALA A 125 1.87 -14.18 -5.99
C ALA A 125 2.55 -15.32 -5.20
N THR A 126 3.66 -15.04 -4.53
CA THR A 126 4.47 -16.02 -3.78
C THR A 126 4.02 -16.19 -2.33
N GLY A 127 3.49 -15.14 -1.71
CA GLY A 127 3.22 -15.05 -0.27
C GLY A 127 4.40 -14.55 0.56
N ASP A 128 5.53 -14.22 -0.09
CA ASP A 128 6.72 -13.71 0.60
C ASP A 128 6.40 -12.39 1.28
N THR A 129 6.98 -12.20 2.45
CA THR A 129 6.72 -11.03 3.29
C THR A 129 8.03 -10.40 3.73
N PHE A 130 8.16 -9.11 3.48
CA PHE A 130 9.26 -8.27 3.91
C PHE A 130 8.78 -7.30 4.98
N ALA A 131 9.26 -7.44 6.21
CA ALA A 131 8.96 -6.49 7.27
C ALA A 131 9.89 -5.28 7.17
N LEU A 132 9.31 -4.07 7.05
CA LEU A 132 10.11 -2.85 7.05
C LEU A 132 10.76 -2.65 8.43
N PRO A 133 12.07 -2.32 8.50
CA PRO A 133 12.75 -2.08 9.77
C PRO A 133 12.06 -0.98 10.59
N SER A 134 11.92 -1.19 11.91
CA SER A 134 11.36 -0.19 12.82
C SER A 134 12.34 0.96 13.07
N ARG A 135 13.64 0.63 13.15
CA ARG A 135 14.71 1.56 13.51
C ARG A 135 14.80 2.72 12.51
N SER A 136 15.18 3.89 13.02
CA SER A 136 15.44 5.07 12.23
C SER A 136 16.76 4.99 11.48
N ALA A 137 16.91 5.90 10.53
CA ALA A 137 18.16 6.08 9.83
C ALA A 137 19.26 6.59 10.78
N LYS A 138 20.50 6.17 10.56
CA LYS A 138 21.64 6.57 11.40
C LYS A 138 21.86 8.08 11.37
N GLU A 139 21.58 8.70 10.23
CA GLU A 139 21.65 10.14 10.00
C GLU A 139 20.71 10.93 10.93
N HIS A 140 19.62 10.30 11.38
CA HIS A 140 18.65 10.87 12.30
C HIS A 140 18.72 10.29 13.72
N ALA A 141 19.81 9.59 14.07
CA ALA A 141 19.97 8.97 15.40
C ALA A 141 19.96 9.97 16.58
N HIS A 142 20.16 11.26 16.31
CA HIS A 142 20.06 12.33 17.31
C HIS A 142 18.60 12.58 17.77
N VAL A 143 17.61 12.13 17.00
CA VAL A 143 16.20 12.26 17.33
C VAL A 143 15.75 11.05 18.16
N LYS A 144 15.34 11.31 19.41
CA LYS A 144 15.01 10.25 20.37
C LYS A 144 13.69 9.52 20.08
N LYS A 145 12.74 10.19 19.44
CA LYS A 145 11.41 9.65 19.13
C LYS A 145 10.93 10.16 17.77
N PHE A 146 10.41 9.24 16.98
CA PHE A 146 9.71 9.58 15.75
C PHE A 146 8.22 9.36 15.92
N PHE A 147 7.45 10.28 15.38
CA PHE A 147 6.01 10.09 15.19
C PHE A 147 5.78 9.97 13.69
N PRO A 148 5.65 8.74 13.15
CA PRO A 148 5.42 8.54 11.72
C PRO A 148 4.15 9.26 11.30
N GLN A 149 4.32 10.28 10.46
CA GLN A 149 3.22 11.04 9.92
C GLN A 149 2.82 10.38 8.60
N SER A 150 3.65 10.47 7.58
CA SER A 150 3.27 10.07 6.22
C SER A 150 4.12 8.91 5.74
N PHE A 151 3.55 8.06 4.89
CA PHE A 151 4.23 6.93 4.28
C PHE A 151 3.70 6.72 2.87
N ASP A 152 4.59 6.41 1.95
CA ASP A 152 4.19 5.82 0.68
C ASP A 152 5.24 4.84 0.17
N PHE A 153 4.84 4.04 -0.81
CA PHE A 153 5.62 2.96 -1.37
C PHE A 153 5.40 2.89 -2.88
N GLY A 154 6.47 2.80 -3.65
CA GLY A 154 6.41 2.82 -5.10
C GLY A 154 7.62 2.20 -5.75
N GLN A 155 7.65 2.31 -7.08
CA GLN A 155 8.70 1.76 -7.92
C GLN A 155 9.40 2.88 -8.69
N VAL A 156 10.72 2.78 -8.79
CA VAL A 156 11.53 3.63 -9.68
C VAL A 156 11.31 3.15 -11.12
N VAL A 157 10.90 4.05 -12.01
CA VAL A 157 10.49 3.70 -13.39
C VAL A 157 11.64 3.13 -14.21
N SER A 158 12.84 3.70 -14.08
CA SER A 158 14.02 3.33 -14.87
C SER A 158 14.66 2.00 -14.45
N THR A 159 14.70 1.72 -13.14
CA THR A 159 15.39 0.55 -12.58
C THR A 159 14.44 -0.58 -12.19
N GLY A 160 13.15 -0.29 -11.97
CA GLY A 160 12.19 -1.24 -11.42
C GLY A 160 12.37 -1.50 -9.91
N GLU A 161 13.28 -0.78 -9.24
CA GLU A 161 13.51 -0.95 -7.81
C GLU A 161 12.33 -0.42 -6.99
N TYR A 162 11.94 -1.17 -5.97
CA TYR A 162 10.94 -0.71 -5.02
C TYR A 162 11.56 0.13 -3.93
N LYS A 163 10.93 1.27 -3.62
CA LYS A 163 11.33 2.15 -2.54
C LYS A 163 10.14 2.50 -1.67
N ALA A 164 10.36 2.54 -0.37
CA ALA A 164 9.43 3.10 0.59
C ALA A 164 9.99 4.41 1.16
N LEU A 165 9.08 5.33 1.43
CA LEU A 165 9.36 6.67 1.92
C LEU A 165 8.51 6.90 3.16
N ARG A 166 9.12 7.42 4.23
CA ARG A 166 8.37 7.90 5.40
C ARG A 166 8.78 9.30 5.77
N CYS A 167 7.78 10.13 6.10
CA CYS A 167 8.00 11.42 6.72
C CYS A 167 7.58 11.34 8.19
N VAL A 168 8.46 11.79 9.07
CA VAL A 168 8.34 11.61 10.52
C VAL A 168 8.40 12.97 11.22
N SER A 169 7.55 13.16 12.22
CA SER A 169 7.66 14.32 13.12
C SER A 169 8.67 14.01 14.22
N ILE A 170 9.43 15.03 14.63
CA ILE A 170 10.40 14.98 15.73
C ILE A 170 9.82 15.45 17.07
N ASP A 171 8.60 15.95 17.07
CA ASP A 171 7.87 16.40 18.25
C ASP A 171 6.46 15.76 18.27
N ASP A 172 6.01 15.40 19.48
CA ASP A 172 4.66 14.89 19.81
C ASP A 172 3.68 16.05 20.01
N SER A 173 4.20 17.26 20.22
CA SER A 173 3.35 18.43 20.39
C SER A 173 2.59 18.70 19.09
N TYR A 174 1.27 18.90 19.22
CA TYR A 174 0.44 19.54 18.19
C TYR A 174 0.83 21.02 17.97
N GLY A 175 2.00 21.45 18.46
CA GLY A 175 2.53 22.78 18.35
C GLY A 175 3.02 23.10 16.95
N GLU A 176 2.96 24.39 16.63
CA GLU A 176 3.20 24.97 15.30
C GLU A 176 4.60 24.62 14.75
N CYS A 177 4.67 24.42 13.43
CA CYS A 177 5.91 24.44 12.64
C CYS A 177 7.02 23.40 12.95
N SER A 178 6.77 22.32 13.71
CA SER A 178 7.80 21.30 13.92
C SER A 178 8.28 20.70 12.59
N PRO A 179 9.59 20.77 12.28
CA PRO A 179 10.14 20.28 11.04
C PRO A 179 9.96 18.77 10.95
N MET A 180 9.65 18.29 9.76
CA MET A 180 9.55 16.86 9.50
C MET A 180 10.89 16.37 8.97
N LEU A 181 11.24 15.13 9.30
CA LEU A 181 12.35 14.43 8.69
C LEU A 181 11.81 13.44 7.66
N CYS A 182 12.68 13.05 6.73
CA CYS A 182 12.33 12.15 5.64
C CYS A 182 13.30 10.98 5.61
N GLU A 183 12.80 9.75 5.48
CA GLU A 183 13.65 8.58 5.36
C GLU A 183 13.20 7.72 4.18
N VAL A 184 14.18 7.20 3.45
CA VAL A 184 13.98 6.34 2.27
C VAL A 184 14.60 4.98 2.54
N ILE A 185 13.94 3.92 2.10
CA ILE A 185 14.49 2.56 2.06
C ILE A 185 14.25 1.97 0.68
N THR A 186 15.27 1.31 0.13
CA THR A 186 15.13 0.44 -1.05
C THR A 186 14.85 -0.96 -0.57
N LEU A 187 13.86 -1.62 -1.16
CA LEU A 187 13.57 -3.02 -0.87
C LEU A 187 14.39 -3.87 -1.85
N ASP A 188 15.52 -4.37 -1.37
CA ASP A 188 16.44 -5.25 -2.11
C ASP A 188 16.32 -6.70 -1.60
N ASP A 189 17.39 -7.49 -1.70
CA ASP A 189 17.44 -8.86 -1.14
C ASP A 189 17.24 -8.92 0.39
N GLY A 190 17.10 -7.77 1.07
CA GLY A 190 16.79 -7.65 2.48
C GLY A 190 18.02 -7.67 3.38
N ARG A 191 19.20 -7.97 2.83
CA ARG A 191 20.44 -8.07 3.61
C ARG A 191 21.03 -6.70 3.93
N HIS A 192 20.76 -5.71 3.11
CA HIS A 192 21.29 -4.35 3.25
C HIS A 192 20.18 -3.29 3.38
N ALA A 193 18.91 -3.71 3.36
CA ALA A 193 17.76 -2.84 3.49
C ALA A 193 17.78 -2.06 4.81
N ARG A 194 18.04 -0.75 4.71
CA ARG A 194 18.01 0.18 5.83
C ARG A 194 17.41 1.51 5.42
N TRP A 195 16.79 2.18 6.40
CA TRP A 195 16.39 3.56 6.25
C TRP A 195 17.62 4.45 6.11
N ARG A 196 17.57 5.38 5.15
CA ARG A 196 18.57 6.42 4.90
C ARG A 196 17.91 7.77 5.13
N GLY A 197 18.51 8.60 5.99
CA GLY A 197 18.00 9.93 6.29
C GLY A 197 18.15 10.87 5.11
N LYS A 198 17.11 11.65 4.85
CA LYS A 198 17.03 12.70 3.82
C LYS A 198 16.51 13.98 4.43
N GLN A 199 16.70 15.08 3.71
CA GLN A 199 16.09 16.36 4.08
C GLN A 199 14.57 16.22 4.18
N GLY A 200 13.99 16.90 5.17
CA GLY A 200 12.55 16.98 5.34
C GLY A 200 11.82 17.55 4.12
N PRO A 201 10.49 17.33 4.04
CA PRO A 201 9.68 17.92 2.99
C PRO A 201 9.74 19.46 3.03
N PRO A 202 9.57 20.13 1.87
CA PRO A 202 9.57 21.59 1.79
C PRO A 202 8.45 22.25 2.61
N ALA A 203 7.37 21.51 2.89
CA ALA A 203 6.34 21.86 3.84
C ALA A 203 5.86 20.60 4.58
N PRO A 204 5.33 20.70 5.81
CA PRO A 204 4.80 19.56 6.52
C PRO A 204 3.73 18.80 5.74
N VAL A 205 3.81 17.47 5.72
CA VAL A 205 2.87 16.62 4.97
C VAL A 205 1.93 15.88 5.91
N THR A 206 0.71 15.61 5.45
CA THR A 206 -0.33 15.00 6.29
C THR A 206 -0.18 13.48 6.42
N SER A 207 -0.58 12.97 7.58
CA SER A 207 -0.53 11.56 7.94
C SER A 207 -1.81 10.76 7.67
N ASN A 208 -2.81 11.38 7.04
CA ASN A 208 -4.12 10.77 6.91
C ASN A 208 -4.24 9.86 5.68
N ARG A 209 -5.32 9.07 5.63
CA ARG A 209 -5.59 8.10 4.56
C ARG A 209 -5.79 8.79 3.22
N ASN A 210 -5.30 8.16 2.15
CA ASN A 210 -5.47 8.60 0.77
C ASN A 210 -4.96 10.03 0.52
N LYS A 211 -3.98 10.48 1.31
CA LYS A 211 -3.36 11.80 1.17
C LYS A 211 -2.00 11.74 0.49
N SER A 212 -1.60 10.55 0.04
CA SER A 212 -0.41 10.36 -0.74
C SER A 212 -0.68 9.42 -1.89
N VAL A 213 0.13 9.54 -2.94
CA VAL A 213 0.12 8.62 -4.07
C VAL A 213 1.46 8.64 -4.80
N VAL A 214 1.84 7.52 -5.39
CA VAL A 214 2.97 7.43 -6.32
C VAL A 214 2.47 7.45 -7.76
N VAL A 215 3.03 8.33 -8.58
CA VAL A 215 2.76 8.44 -10.03
C VAL A 215 4.08 8.56 -10.76
N ASN A 216 4.35 7.64 -11.68
CA ASN A 216 5.55 7.64 -12.54
C ASN A 216 6.87 7.84 -11.76
N GLY A 217 7.04 7.13 -10.64
CA GLY A 217 8.24 7.20 -9.81
C GLY A 217 8.36 8.44 -8.91
N VAL A 218 7.32 9.28 -8.86
CA VAL A 218 7.26 10.46 -7.98
C VAL A 218 6.18 10.24 -6.92
N VAL A 219 6.53 10.43 -5.65
CA VAL A 219 5.58 10.41 -4.54
C VAL A 219 5.03 11.81 -4.33
N TYR A 220 3.72 11.94 -4.26
CA TYR A 220 3.02 13.17 -3.94
C TYR A 220 2.36 13.02 -2.57
N PHE A 221 2.64 13.92 -1.66
CA PHE A 221 1.94 14.02 -0.39
C PHE A 221 1.18 15.33 -0.32
N LEU A 222 -0.08 15.26 0.10
CA LEU A 222 -0.84 16.44 0.46
C LEU A 222 -0.14 17.16 1.63
N VAL A 223 0.07 18.46 1.49
CA VAL A 223 0.61 19.29 2.57
C VAL A 223 -0.41 19.34 3.71
N ASP A 224 0.05 19.32 4.97
CA ASP A 224 -0.81 19.46 6.14
C ASP A 224 -1.20 20.93 6.30
N PHE A 225 -2.48 21.21 6.03
CA PHE A 225 -3.11 22.52 6.21
C PHE A 225 -4.18 22.51 7.32
N LEU A 226 -4.26 21.43 8.12
CA LEU A 226 -5.24 21.28 9.20
C LEU A 226 -4.63 21.60 10.57
N ASN A 227 -3.54 20.89 10.92
CA ASN A 227 -3.00 20.90 12.29
C ASN A 227 -1.86 21.91 12.45
N LYS A 228 -1.24 22.34 11.35
CA LYS A 228 -0.13 23.28 11.33
C LYS A 228 -0.64 24.59 10.74
N TYR A 229 -1.12 25.47 11.62
CA TYR A 229 -1.76 26.73 11.26
C TYR A 229 -0.96 27.52 10.23
N PHE A 230 -1.58 27.66 9.05
CA PHE A 230 -1.46 28.68 8.01
C PHE A 230 -0.09 29.15 7.49
N THR A 231 1.04 28.91 8.13
CA THR A 231 2.35 29.39 7.67
C THR A 231 3.45 28.41 8.04
N PHE A 232 4.18 27.89 7.05
CA PHE A 232 5.47 27.23 7.28
C PHE A 232 6.57 28.17 6.80
N CYS A 233 7.55 28.46 7.64
CA CYS A 233 8.59 29.47 7.36
C CYS A 233 8.05 30.87 6.96
N GLY A 234 6.81 31.20 7.36
CA GLY A 234 6.16 32.48 7.03
C GLY A 234 5.31 32.46 5.76
N ASP A 235 5.35 31.40 4.95
CA ASP A 235 4.59 31.29 3.70
C ASP A 235 3.26 30.56 3.90
N HIS A 236 2.17 31.16 3.38
CA HIS A 236 0.85 30.56 3.37
C HIS A 236 0.76 29.40 2.37
N VAL A 237 0.60 28.18 2.86
CA VAL A 237 0.34 27.02 1.99
C VAL A 237 -1.14 26.98 1.64
N LYS A 238 -1.44 27.05 0.34
CA LYS A 238 -2.82 26.93 -0.16
C LYS A 238 -3.36 25.51 0.06
N PRO A 239 -4.64 25.35 0.46
CA PRO A 239 -5.29 24.05 0.51
C PRO A 239 -5.15 23.29 -0.81
N GLY A 240 -4.96 21.97 -0.72
CA GLY A 240 -4.76 21.12 -1.89
C GLY A 240 -3.32 21.09 -2.43
N SER A 241 -2.40 21.91 -1.91
CA SER A 241 -0.99 21.85 -2.32
C SER A 241 -0.36 20.51 -1.93
N MET A 242 0.60 20.04 -2.74
CA MET A 242 1.28 18.76 -2.54
C MET A 242 2.79 18.95 -2.60
N ALA A 243 3.51 18.27 -1.70
CA ALA A 243 4.96 18.11 -1.80
C ALA A 243 5.27 16.88 -2.65
N SER A 244 6.20 17.02 -3.60
CA SER A 244 6.61 15.94 -4.51
C SER A 244 8.04 15.47 -4.24
N PHE A 245 8.25 14.16 -4.25
CA PHE A 245 9.53 13.51 -3.99
C PHE A 245 9.86 12.51 -5.11
N ASN A 246 11.01 12.68 -5.75
CA ASN A 246 11.46 11.79 -6.81
C ASN A 246 12.12 10.54 -6.20
N LEU A 247 11.60 9.34 -6.50
CA LEU A 247 12.16 8.10 -5.95
C LEU A 247 13.51 7.72 -6.57
N GLU A 248 13.78 8.13 -7.80
CA GLU A 248 15.03 7.85 -8.50
C GLU A 248 16.17 8.67 -7.92
N THR A 249 16.03 10.00 -7.89
CA THR A 249 17.05 10.92 -7.38
C THR A 249 17.06 10.99 -5.84
N GLU A 250 15.96 10.57 -5.19
CA GLU A 250 15.74 10.68 -3.75
C GLU A 250 15.78 12.12 -3.24
N GLU A 251 15.20 13.05 -4.02
CA GLU A 251 15.16 14.48 -3.76
C GLU A 251 13.73 15.03 -3.82
N TRP A 252 13.47 16.06 -3.02
CA TRP A 252 12.23 16.83 -3.09
C TRP A 252 12.24 17.73 -4.32
N MET A 253 11.16 17.71 -5.09
CA MET A 253 11.01 18.50 -6.31
C MET A 253 10.31 19.85 -6.06
N GLY A 254 9.79 20.07 -4.84
CA GLY A 254 9.11 21.30 -4.45
C GLY A 254 7.63 21.09 -4.14
N ILE A 255 6.84 22.15 -4.34
CA ILE A 255 5.39 22.17 -4.07
C ILE A 255 4.62 22.33 -5.39
N VAL A 256 3.69 21.41 -5.64
CA VAL A 256 2.69 21.51 -6.71
C VAL A 256 1.41 22.10 -6.11
N GLN A 257 0.88 23.16 -6.72
CA GLN A 257 -0.35 23.78 -6.24
C GLN A 257 -1.57 22.95 -6.65
N GLY A 258 -2.58 22.90 -5.78
CA GLY A 258 -3.85 22.23 -6.08
C GLY A 258 -4.71 23.00 -7.10
N PRO A 259 -5.83 22.42 -7.56
CA PRO A 259 -6.77 23.08 -8.45
C PRO A 259 -7.43 24.28 -7.75
N MET A 260 -7.58 25.40 -8.47
CA MET A 260 -8.09 26.68 -7.93
C MET A 260 -9.39 26.59 -7.10
N PRO A 261 -10.42 25.79 -7.46
CA PRO A 261 -11.64 25.67 -6.64
C PRO A 261 -11.38 25.11 -5.23
N VAL A 262 -10.37 24.25 -5.09
CA VAL A 262 -9.96 23.68 -3.81
C VAL A 262 -9.13 24.68 -3.01
N CYS A 263 -8.30 25.50 -3.67
CA CYS A 263 -7.42 26.45 -2.99
C CYS A 263 -8.15 27.58 -2.24
N ASN A 264 -9.46 27.76 -2.46
CA ASN A 264 -10.27 28.83 -1.86
C ASN A 264 -11.30 28.33 -0.83
N GLY A 265 -11.37 27.03 -0.54
CA GLY A 265 -12.36 26.46 0.38
C GLY A 265 -11.94 26.45 1.85
N GLY A 266 -12.85 26.04 2.73
CA GLY A 266 -12.59 25.91 4.16
C GLY A 266 -11.60 24.79 4.49
N TYR A 267 -10.61 25.08 5.35
CA TYR A 267 -9.50 24.17 5.64
C TYR A 267 -9.93 22.83 6.25
N PHE A 268 -10.81 22.83 7.25
CA PHE A 268 -11.21 21.58 7.93
C PHE A 268 -12.02 20.65 7.01
N SER A 269 -13.00 21.17 6.27
CA SER A 269 -13.85 20.38 5.38
C SER A 269 -13.03 19.81 4.22
N LEU A 270 -12.24 20.65 3.55
CA LEU A 270 -11.36 20.20 2.47
C LEU A 270 -10.37 19.12 2.92
N PHE A 271 -9.85 19.23 4.14
CA PHE A 271 -8.97 18.20 4.66
C PHE A 271 -9.65 16.83 4.78
N MET A 272 -10.96 16.76 4.99
CA MET A 272 -11.70 15.49 4.96
C MET A 272 -12.11 15.08 3.53
N GLU A 273 -12.41 16.04 2.67
CA GLU A 273 -13.00 15.81 1.34
C GLU A 273 -11.99 15.44 0.25
N LEU A 274 -10.73 15.85 0.40
CA LEU A 274 -9.69 15.62 -0.62
C LEU A 274 -9.09 14.21 -0.53
N SER A 275 -8.75 13.62 -1.66
CA SER A 275 -7.83 12.49 -1.69
C SER A 275 -7.00 12.49 -2.97
N LEU A 276 -5.85 11.83 -2.91
CA LEU A 276 -4.98 11.65 -4.06
C LEU A 276 -5.10 10.23 -4.59
N VAL A 277 -5.05 10.08 -5.90
CA VAL A 277 -5.11 8.79 -6.60
C VAL A 277 -4.35 8.86 -7.92
N CYS A 278 -3.84 7.73 -8.37
CA CYS A 278 -3.27 7.56 -9.70
C CYS A 278 -4.37 6.94 -10.55
N LEU A 279 -4.79 7.62 -11.63
CA LEU A 279 -5.75 7.07 -12.59
C LEU A 279 -5.18 7.28 -13.99
N ASP A 280 -5.12 6.21 -14.78
CA ASP A 280 -4.62 6.26 -16.16
C ASP A 280 -3.21 6.89 -16.27
N GLY A 281 -2.36 6.69 -15.26
CA GLY A 281 -1.01 7.25 -15.19
C GLY A 281 -0.92 8.73 -14.82
N PHE A 282 -2.04 9.38 -14.49
CA PHE A 282 -2.09 10.78 -14.04
C PHE A 282 -2.19 10.88 -12.51
N LEU A 283 -1.59 11.94 -11.96
CA LEU A 283 -1.93 12.40 -10.61
C LEU A 283 -3.33 13.01 -10.65
N VAL A 284 -4.23 12.46 -9.83
CA VAL A 284 -5.61 12.92 -9.73
C VAL A 284 -5.93 13.30 -8.29
N MET A 285 -6.50 14.48 -8.15
CA MET A 285 -7.12 14.94 -6.91
C MET A 285 -8.62 14.68 -6.97
N ALA A 286 -9.08 13.79 -6.10
CA ALA A 286 -10.49 13.57 -5.84
C ALA A 286 -10.97 14.57 -4.79
N HIS A 287 -12.04 15.28 -5.09
CA HIS A 287 -12.67 16.24 -4.19
C HIS A 287 -14.15 15.89 -3.99
N ASN A 288 -14.51 15.47 -2.78
CA ASN A 288 -15.91 15.23 -2.40
C ASN A 288 -16.59 16.55 -1.99
N SER A 289 -16.91 17.40 -2.96
CA SER A 289 -17.41 18.77 -2.72
C SER A 289 -18.73 18.78 -1.95
N GLU A 290 -18.70 19.22 -0.68
CA GLU A 290 -19.87 19.28 0.22
C GLU A 290 -20.68 17.97 0.26
N TYR A 291 -20.04 16.84 -0.03
CA TYR A 291 -20.69 15.52 -0.17
C TYR A 291 -21.80 15.47 -1.25
N SER A 292 -21.82 16.41 -2.19
CA SER A 292 -22.81 16.49 -3.26
C SER A 292 -22.35 15.80 -4.54
N SER A 293 -21.07 15.98 -4.89
CA SER A 293 -20.39 15.36 -6.01
C SER A 293 -19.00 14.90 -5.64
N LEU A 294 -18.49 13.92 -6.38
CA LEU A 294 -17.08 13.53 -6.40
C LEU A 294 -16.46 14.05 -7.70
N ASP A 295 -15.67 15.11 -7.58
CA ASP A 295 -14.96 15.75 -8.68
C ASP A 295 -13.56 15.16 -8.82
N LEU A 296 -13.17 14.78 -10.04
CA LEU A 296 -11.84 14.22 -10.34
C LEU A 296 -11.02 15.20 -11.19
N TRP A 297 -10.00 15.80 -10.59
CA TRP A 297 -9.10 16.77 -11.20
C TRP A 297 -7.77 16.11 -11.58
N PHE A 298 -7.44 16.12 -12.86
CA PHE A 298 -6.22 15.52 -13.42
C PHE A 298 -5.14 16.59 -13.55
N LEU A 299 -3.96 16.32 -13.01
CA LEU A 299 -2.79 17.16 -13.23
C LEU A 299 -2.30 16.97 -14.66
N MET A 300 -2.34 18.03 -15.44
CA MET A 300 -1.91 18.05 -16.84
C MET A 300 -0.46 18.54 -16.98
N ASP A 301 -0.05 19.46 -16.10
CA ASP A 301 1.29 20.02 -16.05
C ASP A 301 1.68 20.28 -14.59
N ALA A 302 2.75 19.64 -14.12
CA ALA A 302 3.21 19.75 -12.74
C ALA A 302 3.96 21.05 -12.46
N GLU A 303 4.71 21.58 -13.44
CA GLU A 303 5.53 22.78 -13.30
C GLU A 303 4.61 24.01 -13.20
N GLU A 304 3.64 24.09 -14.10
CA GLU A 304 2.67 25.18 -14.15
C GLU A 304 1.43 24.92 -13.25
N SER A 305 1.38 23.75 -12.59
CA SER A 305 0.24 23.32 -11.76
C SER A 305 -1.12 23.41 -12.49
N VAL A 306 -1.18 22.94 -13.74
CA VAL A 306 -2.38 22.98 -14.57
C VAL A 306 -3.25 21.76 -14.30
N TRP A 307 -4.47 22.00 -13.84
CA TRP A 307 -5.45 20.94 -13.55
C TRP A 307 -6.64 20.97 -14.49
N ASN A 308 -7.12 19.78 -14.88
CA ASN A 308 -8.33 19.61 -15.67
C ASN A 308 -9.33 18.71 -14.96
N LYS A 309 -10.53 19.23 -14.66
CA LYS A 309 -11.64 18.39 -14.18
C LYS A 309 -12.19 17.56 -15.34
N ARG A 310 -12.03 16.24 -15.27
CA ARG A 310 -12.54 15.30 -16.29
C ARG A 310 -13.86 14.65 -15.91
N TYR A 311 -14.07 14.41 -14.62
CA TYR A 311 -15.29 13.77 -14.12
C TYR A 311 -15.88 14.54 -12.96
N SER A 312 -17.22 14.50 -12.89
CA SER A 312 -18.05 15.00 -11.80
C SER A 312 -19.11 13.93 -11.59
N ILE A 313 -18.97 13.16 -10.52
CA ILE A 313 -19.86 12.04 -10.22
C ILE A 313 -20.90 12.55 -9.22
N ASP A 314 -22.12 12.76 -9.69
CA ASP A 314 -23.24 13.20 -8.86
C ASP A 314 -23.73 12.01 -8.02
N GLY A 315 -24.00 12.20 -6.73
CA GLY A 315 -24.45 11.06 -5.94
C GLY A 315 -24.84 11.28 -4.49
N GLN A 316 -25.09 12.50 -4.01
CA GLN A 316 -25.53 12.82 -2.62
C GLN A 316 -25.11 11.80 -1.55
N HIS A 317 -25.96 10.80 -1.25
CA HIS A 317 -25.72 9.78 -0.20
C HIS A 317 -24.95 8.54 -0.67
N GLU A 318 -24.92 8.29 -1.98
CA GLU A 318 -24.36 7.09 -2.61
C GLU A 318 -22.83 7.14 -2.76
N ILE A 319 -22.24 8.33 -2.77
CA ILE A 319 -20.79 8.55 -2.92
C ILE A 319 -20.11 8.98 -1.62
N LEU A 320 -20.82 8.98 -0.49
CA LEU A 320 -20.24 9.32 0.80
C LEU A 320 -19.04 8.41 1.10
N PHE A 321 -17.88 9.03 1.31
CA PHE A 321 -16.60 8.35 1.53
C PHE A 321 -16.13 7.46 0.37
N ALA A 322 -16.70 7.63 -0.83
CA ALA A 322 -16.25 6.94 -2.02
C ALA A 322 -14.81 7.36 -2.35
N GLN A 323 -14.01 6.40 -2.78
CA GLN A 323 -12.63 6.61 -3.19
C GLN A 323 -12.43 5.99 -4.57
N PRO A 324 -12.01 6.77 -5.58
CA PRO A 324 -11.65 6.21 -6.86
C PRO A 324 -10.46 5.27 -6.74
N LEU A 325 -10.49 4.18 -7.51
CA LEU A 325 -9.45 3.16 -7.54
C LEU A 325 -8.79 3.01 -8.92
N GLU A 326 -9.58 3.01 -9.99
CA GLU A 326 -9.12 2.72 -11.35
C GLU A 326 -10.09 3.26 -12.41
N ILE A 327 -9.59 3.56 -13.61
CA ILE A 327 -10.40 3.72 -14.83
C ILE A 327 -10.18 2.49 -15.71
N LEU A 328 -11.25 1.74 -15.98
CA LEU A 328 -11.19 0.55 -16.82
C LEU A 328 -11.02 0.92 -18.29
N SER A 329 -10.55 -0.03 -19.09
CA SER A 329 -10.37 0.16 -20.54
C SER A 329 -11.65 0.49 -21.32
N ASP A 330 -12.82 0.20 -20.74
CA ASP A 330 -14.13 0.56 -21.30
C ASP A 330 -14.65 1.92 -20.80
N GLY A 331 -13.84 2.65 -20.02
CA GLY A 331 -14.14 3.97 -19.48
C GLY A 331 -14.95 3.97 -18.17
N ARG A 332 -15.33 2.81 -17.63
CA ARG A 332 -15.97 2.75 -16.31
C ARG A 332 -14.97 3.05 -15.19
N ILE A 333 -15.45 3.72 -14.15
CA ILE A 333 -14.65 4.11 -12.99
C ILE A 333 -14.94 3.16 -11.83
N VAL A 334 -13.89 2.56 -11.26
CA VAL A 334 -13.99 1.73 -10.07
C VAL A 334 -13.91 2.62 -8.83
N LEU A 335 -14.91 2.53 -7.96
CA LEU A 335 -14.98 3.26 -6.70
C LEU A 335 -15.07 2.27 -5.53
N SER A 336 -14.31 2.52 -4.47
CA SER A 336 -14.50 1.88 -3.16
C SER A 336 -15.40 2.74 -2.30
N ALA A 337 -16.45 2.17 -1.73
CA ALA A 337 -17.28 2.78 -0.70
C ALA A 337 -17.32 1.86 0.53
N PRO A 338 -17.72 2.34 1.72
CA PRO A 338 -17.83 1.50 2.90
C PRO A 338 -18.66 0.23 2.62
N GLY A 339 -18.01 -0.93 2.69
CA GLY A 339 -18.64 -2.25 2.48
C GLY A 339 -19.02 -2.60 1.04
N ARG A 340 -18.63 -1.81 0.02
CA ARG A 340 -19.00 -2.07 -1.39
C ARG A 340 -17.94 -1.63 -2.39
N LEU A 341 -17.80 -2.39 -3.47
CA LEU A 341 -17.15 -1.96 -4.70
C LEU A 341 -18.22 -1.45 -5.66
N ARG A 342 -17.99 -0.32 -6.32
CA ARG A 342 -18.91 0.22 -7.32
C ARG A 342 -18.22 0.42 -8.66
N LEU A 343 -18.89 0.06 -9.73
CA LEU A 343 -18.52 0.42 -11.09
C LEU A 343 -19.44 1.52 -11.58
N TYR A 344 -18.90 2.72 -11.77
CA TYR A 344 -19.62 3.85 -12.30
C TYR A 344 -19.41 3.95 -13.81
N ASN A 345 -20.50 4.01 -14.57
CA ASN A 345 -20.45 4.31 -15.99
C ASN A 345 -20.68 5.82 -16.22
N PRO A 346 -19.66 6.58 -16.67
CA PRO A 346 -19.80 8.02 -16.86
C PRO A 346 -20.72 8.41 -18.03
N ILE A 347 -20.96 7.51 -18.98
CA ILE A 347 -21.84 7.76 -20.13
C ILE A 347 -23.31 7.63 -19.72
N THR A 348 -23.66 6.54 -19.05
CA THR A 348 -25.05 6.26 -18.62
C THR A 348 -25.38 6.85 -17.25
N LYS A 349 -24.37 7.30 -16.49
CA LYS A 349 -24.47 7.78 -15.10
C LYS A 349 -25.08 6.75 -14.14
N THR A 350 -24.75 5.47 -14.32
CA THR A 350 -25.29 4.37 -13.51
C THR A 350 -24.20 3.65 -12.72
N PHE A 351 -24.57 3.09 -11.57
CA PHE A 351 -23.71 2.26 -10.74
C PHE A 351 -24.03 0.77 -10.90
N THR A 352 -23.00 -0.07 -10.77
CA THR A 352 -23.13 -1.49 -10.48
C THR A 352 -22.38 -1.79 -9.19
N ASP A 353 -23.08 -2.32 -8.19
CA ASP A 353 -22.55 -2.54 -6.84
C ASP A 353 -22.20 -4.02 -6.62
N PHE A 354 -21.09 -4.26 -5.91
CA PHE A 354 -20.69 -5.56 -5.40
C PHE A 354 -20.45 -5.44 -3.89
N GLU A 355 -21.01 -6.36 -3.11
CA GLU A 355 -20.79 -6.39 -1.67
C GLU A 355 -19.36 -6.77 -1.32
N MET A 356 -18.76 -6.03 -0.38
CA MET A 356 -17.45 -6.33 0.19
C MET A 356 -17.59 -6.48 1.69
N ARG A 357 -17.37 -7.69 2.22
CA ARG A 357 -17.47 -7.94 3.65
C ARG A 357 -16.37 -7.20 4.41
N ASN A 358 -16.75 -6.50 5.49
CA ASN A 358 -15.88 -5.99 6.56
C ASN A 358 -14.62 -5.23 6.10
N SER A 359 -14.65 -4.59 4.93
CA SER A 359 -13.47 -3.95 4.35
C SER A 359 -13.59 -2.43 4.43
N THR A 360 -12.72 -1.82 5.23
CA THR A 360 -12.62 -0.36 5.39
C THR A 360 -11.48 0.25 4.56
N PHE A 361 -10.63 -0.58 3.96
CA PHE A 361 -9.49 -0.19 3.16
C PHE A 361 -9.40 -1.06 1.92
N VAL A 362 -9.35 -0.41 0.76
CA VAL A 362 -9.35 -1.06 -0.53
C VAL A 362 -8.26 -0.43 -1.39
N GLY A 363 -7.56 -1.26 -2.16
CA GLY A 363 -6.56 -0.83 -3.14
C GLY A 363 -6.58 -1.72 -4.38
N THR A 364 -5.64 -1.49 -5.28
CA THR A 364 -5.48 -2.25 -6.52
C THR A 364 -4.18 -3.04 -6.54
N TYR A 365 -4.22 -4.21 -7.20
CA TYR A 365 -3.08 -5.07 -7.45
C TYR A 365 -2.98 -5.36 -8.95
N THR A 366 -1.85 -5.02 -9.55
CA THR A 366 -1.58 -5.15 -10.99
C THR A 366 -0.58 -6.27 -11.29
N GLY A 367 -0.11 -6.98 -10.27
CA GLY A 367 0.74 -8.15 -10.44
C GLY A 367 0.00 -9.36 -10.99
N SER A 368 0.74 -10.36 -11.43
CA SER A 368 0.16 -11.66 -11.78
C SER A 368 0.20 -12.59 -10.58
N LEU A 369 -0.93 -13.16 -10.18
CA LEU A 369 -0.96 -14.21 -9.14
C LEU A 369 -0.28 -15.51 -9.58
N LEU A 370 0.10 -15.60 -10.86
CA LEU A 370 0.90 -16.69 -11.40
C LEU A 370 2.41 -16.40 -11.29
N SER A 371 2.86 -15.22 -10.89
CA SER A 371 4.30 -15.01 -10.74
C SER A 371 4.90 -15.98 -9.72
N THR A 372 6.07 -16.52 -10.04
CA THR A 372 6.84 -17.42 -9.15
C THR A 372 8.14 -16.78 -8.67
N GLU A 373 8.48 -15.61 -9.19
CA GLU A 373 9.66 -14.87 -8.77
C GLU A 373 9.39 -14.24 -7.40
N SER A 374 10.26 -14.59 -6.46
CA SER A 374 10.30 -13.95 -5.16
C SER A 374 10.97 -12.60 -5.30
N THR A 375 10.33 -11.54 -4.80
CA THR A 375 10.88 -10.18 -4.89
C THR A 375 11.91 -9.91 -3.79
N PHE A 376 11.86 -10.65 -2.67
CA PHE A 376 12.73 -10.45 -1.51
C PHE A 376 13.15 -11.81 -0.96
N THR A 377 14.41 -11.98 -0.54
CA THR A 377 14.82 -13.24 0.08
C THR A 377 14.10 -13.39 1.42
N SER A 378 13.35 -14.49 1.57
CA SER A 378 12.66 -14.87 2.80
C SER A 378 13.68 -15.32 3.86
N GLU A 379 14.47 -14.40 4.40
CA GLU A 379 15.41 -14.66 5.50
C GLU A 379 15.08 -13.84 6.76
N ALA A 380 13.87 -13.29 6.86
CA ALA A 380 13.48 -12.71 8.12
C ALA A 380 13.18 -13.83 9.14
N GLU A 381 14.07 -14.01 10.11
CA GLU A 381 13.78 -14.90 11.23
C GLU A 381 12.69 -14.28 12.10
N ARG A 382 11.71 -15.12 12.43
CA ARG A 382 10.55 -14.77 13.23
C ARG A 382 10.96 -14.75 14.70
N CYS A 383 10.86 -13.61 15.36
CA CYS A 383 10.94 -13.50 16.81
C CYS A 383 9.95 -14.49 17.43
N THR A 384 10.46 -15.48 18.17
CA THR A 384 9.64 -16.55 18.77
C THR A 384 8.70 -16.05 19.87
N ILE A 385 8.94 -14.84 20.38
CA ILE A 385 8.18 -14.22 21.48
C ILE A 385 7.02 -13.37 20.95
N CYS A 386 7.25 -12.46 19.99
CA CYS A 386 6.21 -11.55 19.47
C CYS A 386 5.79 -11.81 18.02
N GLY A 387 6.53 -12.63 17.28
CA GLY A 387 6.25 -12.92 15.87
C GLY A 387 6.74 -11.88 14.86
N CYS A 388 7.47 -10.84 15.30
CA CYS A 388 8.08 -9.84 14.42
C CYS A 388 9.27 -10.42 13.65
N TYR A 389 9.48 -9.90 12.45
CA TYR A 389 10.57 -10.26 11.54
C TYR A 389 11.74 -9.29 11.71
N GLY A 390 12.95 -9.79 11.96
CA GLY A 390 14.17 -8.98 12.11
C GLY A 390 15.27 -9.42 11.14
N THR A 391 16.11 -8.48 10.69
CA THR A 391 17.31 -8.77 9.90
C THR A 391 18.47 -9.21 10.80
N LEU A 392 19.35 -10.07 10.28
CA LEU A 392 20.41 -10.83 10.95
C LEU A 392 21.48 -10.05 11.75
N GLU A 393 21.39 -8.72 11.90
CA GLU A 393 22.33 -7.93 12.72
C GLU A 393 22.02 -7.94 14.24
N ALA A 394 20.97 -8.66 14.68
CA ALA A 394 20.49 -8.64 16.08
C ALA A 394 20.42 -10.03 16.74
N ILE A 395 21.53 -10.76 16.78
CA ILE A 395 21.69 -11.87 17.73
C ILE A 395 22.79 -11.51 18.74
N GLU A 396 22.46 -10.61 19.67
CA GLU A 396 22.93 -10.81 21.04
C GLU A 396 21.89 -11.68 21.75
N PRO A 397 22.25 -12.74 22.52
CA PRO A 397 21.32 -13.78 22.96
C PRO A 397 20.19 -13.32 23.90
N TYR A 398 20.12 -12.03 24.25
CA TYR A 398 19.15 -11.47 25.20
C TYR A 398 18.54 -10.12 24.78
N ALA A 399 18.76 -9.65 23.55
CA ALA A 399 18.18 -8.39 23.07
C ALA A 399 16.75 -8.59 22.54
N LEU A 400 15.75 -8.36 23.40
CA LEU A 400 14.34 -8.30 23.00
C LEU A 400 14.11 -7.18 21.97
N CYS A 401 13.27 -7.40 20.96
CA CYS A 401 12.86 -6.33 20.04
C CYS A 401 12.11 -5.21 20.81
N GLU A 402 12.14 -3.97 20.31
CA GLU A 402 11.54 -2.80 20.99
C GLU A 402 10.05 -3.00 21.37
N ASP A 403 9.30 -3.77 20.57
CA ASP A 403 7.90 -4.12 20.88
C ASP A 403 7.79 -5.06 22.09
N CYS A 404 8.75 -5.98 22.27
CA CYS A 404 8.83 -6.84 23.46
C CYS A 404 9.28 -6.06 24.70
N MET A 405 10.18 -5.09 24.54
CA MET A 405 10.60 -4.19 25.61
C MET A 405 9.43 -3.33 26.11
N SER A 406 8.61 -2.82 25.18
CA SER A 406 7.42 -2.02 25.48
C SER A 406 6.34 -2.84 26.19
N HIS A 407 6.11 -4.09 25.77
CA HIS A 407 5.14 -4.98 26.39
C HIS A 407 5.58 -5.45 27.79
N GLN A 408 6.88 -5.70 28.02
CA GLN A 408 7.40 -5.96 29.36
C GLN A 408 7.32 -4.73 30.26
N ALA A 409 7.62 -3.53 29.75
CA ALA A 409 7.45 -2.29 30.50
C ALA A 409 5.99 -2.08 30.93
N LEU A 410 5.02 -2.37 30.06
CA LEU A 410 3.60 -2.31 30.37
C LEU A 410 3.18 -3.34 31.44
N LEU A 411 3.70 -4.58 31.34
CA LEU A 411 3.46 -5.63 32.34
C LEU A 411 4.13 -5.34 33.69
N LEU A 412 5.30 -4.69 33.68
CA LEU A 412 5.99 -4.19 34.88
C LEU A 412 5.19 -3.06 35.53
N LEU A 413 4.67 -2.11 34.75
CA LEU A 413 3.80 -1.04 35.25
C LEU A 413 2.49 -1.59 35.84
N GLN A 414 1.85 -2.55 35.16
CA GLN A 414 0.64 -3.22 35.69
C GLN A 414 0.92 -4.04 36.96
N ARG A 415 2.10 -4.66 37.08
CA ARG A 415 2.53 -5.33 38.33
C ARG A 415 2.82 -4.34 39.45
N LEU A 416 3.37 -3.17 39.14
CA LEU A 416 3.63 -2.12 40.13
C LEU A 416 2.33 -1.47 40.63
N GLU A 417 1.35 -1.26 39.74
CA GLU A 417 0.01 -0.79 40.12
C GLU A 417 -0.75 -1.83 40.96
N GLY A 418 -0.64 -3.12 40.63
CA GLY A 418 -1.24 -4.20 41.44
C GLY A 418 -0.56 -4.42 42.82
N CYS A 419 0.72 -4.04 42.97
CA CYS A 419 1.41 -4.11 44.26
C CYS A 419 1.18 -2.88 45.15
N ALA A 420 0.68 -1.76 44.61
CA ALA A 420 0.40 -0.55 45.39
C ALA A 420 -0.82 -0.69 46.34
N GLU A 421 -1.66 -1.71 46.15
CA GLU A 421 -2.81 -2.00 47.03
C GLU A 421 -2.51 -3.00 48.16
N LEU A 422 -1.28 -3.49 48.30
CA LEU A 422 -0.90 -4.43 49.36
C LEU A 422 0.38 -3.99 50.11
N GLY A 423 0.18 -3.23 51.19
CA GLY A 423 1.02 -3.37 52.39
C GLY A 423 2.23 -2.46 52.54
N THR A 424 2.08 -1.48 53.42
CA THR A 424 3.09 -0.82 54.25
C THR A 424 4.17 -1.77 54.80
N LEU A 425 5.47 -1.49 54.55
CA LEU A 425 6.55 -1.31 55.55
C LEU A 425 7.99 -1.38 54.96
N SER A 426 8.72 -0.28 55.18
CA SER A 426 10.15 -0.13 55.54
C SER A 426 11.30 -0.70 54.68
N ARG A 427 12.15 0.26 54.24
CA ARG A 427 13.63 0.31 54.24
C ARG A 427 14.45 -0.81 53.58
N ILE A 428 15.28 -0.42 52.60
CA ILE A 428 16.77 -0.58 52.48
C ILE A 428 17.14 -0.09 51.05
N THR A 429 17.56 1.16 50.82
CA THR A 429 18.96 1.66 50.69
C THR A 429 19.97 0.77 49.91
N ASN A 430 20.41 1.31 48.76
CA ASN A 430 21.75 1.21 48.12
C ASN A 430 22.39 -0.17 47.87
N CYS A 431 22.64 -0.51 46.60
CA CYS A 431 23.99 -0.48 45.98
C CYS A 431 23.99 -1.01 44.52
N GLN A 432 24.73 -0.28 43.68
CA GLN A 432 25.43 -0.61 42.42
C GLN A 432 24.73 -1.38 41.30
#